data_AF-A0A1S3XES4-F1
#
_entry.id   AF-A0A1S3XES4-F1
#
_cell.length_a   1.000
_cell.length_b   1.000
_cell.length_c   1.000
_cell.angle_alpha   90.00
_cell.angle_beta   90.00
_cell.angle_gamma   90.00
#
_symmetry.space_group_name_H-M   'P 1'
#
loop_
_entity.id
_entity.type
_entity.pdbx_description
1 polymer ?
#
loop_
_entity_poly.entity_id
_entity_poly.type
_entity_poly.pdbx_seq_one_letter_code
_entity_poly.pdbx_strand_id
1 'polypeptide(L)'
;MNHFLKLPEDCISAILSLTNPAAAATSSAVSKGFKSAAESDVVWDRFLHQAQIMISSPPICASKKELFLSLSHSHILLDGGKLSFSLDRWSGDKCFMVAPKELSIAGIDNPRQWEWTIRPNSRYYRLSEVAILKSARWLDIRGKIRTIMLSPETHYAAYLVFKLVNDAYGIKLLNAVVRFVNHESESEAVKRATNVYIPSTSRLFFKNKTGPLYENCAQIRVDGWIEIQLGKFYNKGGDDGQVEARSMEIERLRDKSGLIVGGIEFRPQSSSISWSLPSDLFTKERLIRN
;
A
#
# COMPACT_ATOMS: atom_id res chain seq x y z
N MET A 1 -11.12 -34.01 24.44
CA MET A 1 -12.34 -33.66 23.67
C MET A 1 -12.20 -32.22 23.20
N ASN A 2 -12.46 -31.90 21.92
CA ASN A 2 -12.34 -30.53 21.42
C ASN A 2 -13.59 -29.72 21.84
N HIS A 3 -13.52 -29.05 22.98
CA HIS A 3 -14.62 -28.27 23.56
C HIS A 3 -15.11 -27.14 22.63
N PHE A 4 -14.24 -26.64 21.74
CA PHE A 4 -14.57 -25.61 20.75
C PHE A 4 -15.59 -26.05 19.70
N LEU A 5 -15.75 -27.36 19.43
CA LEU A 5 -16.75 -27.86 18.47
C LEU A 5 -18.18 -27.86 19.02
N LYS A 6 -18.37 -27.54 20.30
CA LYS A 6 -19.68 -27.46 20.96
C LYS A 6 -20.21 -26.03 21.08
N LEU A 7 -19.44 -25.03 20.66
CA LEU A 7 -19.88 -23.64 20.70
C LEU A 7 -20.96 -23.40 19.63
N PRO A 8 -22.04 -22.66 19.94
CA PRO A 8 -22.98 -22.17 18.93
C PRO A 8 -22.27 -21.32 17.88
N GLU A 9 -22.78 -21.34 16.65
CA GLU A 9 -22.21 -20.59 15.53
C GLU A 9 -22.08 -19.09 15.85
N ASP A 10 -23.10 -18.49 16.48
CA ASP A 10 -23.10 -17.09 16.88
C ASP A 10 -21.94 -16.74 17.82
N CYS A 11 -21.60 -17.63 18.75
CA CYS A 11 -20.45 -17.45 19.64
C CYS A 11 -19.14 -17.50 18.86
N ILE A 12 -19.03 -18.42 17.89
CA ILE A 12 -17.85 -18.54 17.03
C ILE A 12 -17.73 -17.27 16.16
N SER A 13 -18.80 -16.81 15.52
CA SER A 13 -18.81 -15.57 14.73
C SER A 13 -18.44 -14.35 15.57
N ALA A 14 -18.96 -14.23 16.80
CA ALA A 14 -18.60 -13.14 17.70
C ALA A 14 -17.09 -13.14 18.00
N ILE A 15 -16.52 -14.31 18.31
CA ILE A 15 -15.07 -14.46 18.54
C ILE A 15 -14.28 -14.11 17.27
N LEU A 16 -14.66 -14.65 16.11
CA LEU A 16 -13.96 -14.40 14.85
C LEU A 16 -14.01 -12.92 14.44
N SER A 17 -15.11 -12.22 14.71
CA SER A 17 -15.25 -10.78 14.44
C SER A 17 -14.25 -9.91 15.23
N LEU A 18 -13.73 -10.42 16.35
CA LEU A 18 -12.73 -9.76 17.18
C LEU A 18 -11.28 -10.04 16.74
N THR A 19 -11.10 -10.93 15.77
CA THR A 19 -9.78 -11.26 15.21
C THR A 19 -9.46 -10.37 14.00
N ASN A 20 -8.40 -10.69 13.25
CA ASN A 20 -8.15 -10.06 11.95
C ASN A 20 -8.75 -10.89 10.79
N PRO A 21 -8.98 -10.29 9.61
CA PRO A 21 -9.59 -10.96 8.46
C PRO A 21 -8.89 -12.27 8.05
N ALA A 22 -7.55 -12.30 8.13
CA ALA A 22 -6.81 -13.49 7.81
C ALA A 22 -7.07 -14.64 8.79
N ALA A 23 -7.04 -14.35 10.10
CA ALA A 23 -7.33 -15.33 11.14
C ALA A 23 -8.76 -15.89 11.01
N ALA A 24 -9.74 -15.01 10.77
CA ALA A 24 -11.12 -15.41 10.49
C ALA A 24 -11.21 -16.33 9.28
N ALA A 25 -10.58 -15.97 8.15
CA ALA A 25 -10.57 -16.78 6.95
C ALA A 25 -9.90 -18.15 7.16
N THR A 26 -8.75 -18.21 7.83
CA THR A 26 -8.05 -19.48 8.12
C THR A 26 -8.82 -20.39 9.07
N SER A 27 -9.65 -19.81 9.95
CA SER A 27 -10.44 -20.59 10.90
C SER A 27 -11.48 -21.48 10.21
N SER A 28 -11.87 -21.16 8.96
CA SER A 28 -12.78 -21.99 8.17
C SER A 28 -12.27 -23.44 7.95
N ALA A 29 -10.96 -23.66 8.04
CA ALA A 29 -10.35 -24.98 7.87
C ALA A 29 -10.48 -25.88 9.12
N VAL A 30 -10.91 -25.34 10.27
CA VAL A 30 -10.93 -26.07 11.55
C VAL A 30 -12.09 -27.06 11.63
N SER A 31 -13.30 -26.66 11.19
CA SER A 31 -14.49 -27.50 11.21
C SER A 31 -15.63 -26.90 10.38
N LYS A 32 -16.72 -27.66 10.15
CA LYS A 32 -17.92 -27.15 9.47
C LYS A 32 -18.56 -25.95 10.20
N GLY A 33 -18.63 -25.98 11.52
CA GLY A 33 -19.19 -24.87 12.31
C GLY A 33 -18.34 -23.61 12.20
N PHE A 34 -17.01 -23.75 12.26
CA PHE A 34 -16.10 -22.63 12.03
C PHE A 34 -16.13 -22.12 10.58
N LYS A 35 -16.32 -23.00 9.60
CA LYS A 35 -16.51 -22.58 8.20
C LYS A 35 -17.74 -21.69 8.05
N SER A 36 -18.89 -22.13 8.56
CA SER A 36 -20.14 -21.37 8.52
C SER A 36 -19.97 -20.00 9.20
N ALA A 37 -19.45 -20.00 10.43
CA ALA A 37 -19.20 -18.79 11.19
C ALA A 37 -18.23 -17.82 10.50
N ALA A 38 -17.17 -18.32 9.86
CA ALA A 38 -16.16 -17.53 9.16
C ALA A 38 -16.63 -16.98 7.81
N GLU A 39 -17.70 -17.54 7.24
CA GLU A 39 -18.34 -17.06 6.02
C GLU A 39 -19.50 -16.10 6.30
N SER A 40 -19.91 -15.96 7.56
CA SER A 40 -21.01 -15.08 8.00
C SER A 40 -20.71 -13.59 7.84
N ASP A 41 -21.67 -12.85 7.29
CA ASP A 41 -21.60 -11.40 7.12
C ASP A 41 -21.48 -10.64 8.46
N VAL A 42 -21.90 -11.23 9.59
CA VAL A 42 -21.71 -10.62 10.93
C VAL A 42 -20.23 -10.40 11.23
N VAL A 43 -19.37 -11.34 10.81
CA VAL A 43 -17.91 -11.25 10.99
C VAL A 43 -17.33 -10.17 10.07
N TRP A 44 -17.67 -10.24 8.79
CA TRP A 44 -17.08 -9.36 7.77
C TRP A 44 -17.58 -7.91 7.84
N ASP A 45 -18.77 -7.68 8.39
CA ASP A 45 -19.26 -6.33 8.65
C ASP A 45 -18.34 -5.57 9.60
N ARG A 46 -17.84 -6.25 10.63
CA ARG A 46 -16.94 -5.63 11.61
C ARG A 46 -15.61 -5.22 10.99
N PHE A 47 -15.08 -6.04 10.08
CA PHE A 47 -13.84 -5.72 9.34
C PHE A 47 -14.03 -4.59 8.34
N LEU A 48 -15.23 -4.44 7.80
CA LEU A 48 -15.57 -3.41 6.82
C LEU A 48 -16.04 -2.10 7.45
N HIS A 49 -16.46 -2.08 8.71
CA HIS A 49 -17.15 -0.95 9.33
C HIS A 49 -16.43 0.40 9.10
N GLN A 50 -15.12 0.46 9.29
CA GLN A 50 -14.35 1.70 9.06
C GLN A 50 -14.11 2.03 7.58
N ALA A 51 -14.16 1.04 6.70
CA ALA A 51 -13.97 1.19 5.26
C ALA A 51 -15.26 1.66 4.56
N GLN A 52 -16.42 1.19 5.02
CA GLN A 52 -17.73 1.54 4.47
C GLN A 52 -18.00 3.05 4.53
N ILE A 53 -17.51 3.73 5.57
CA ILE A 53 -17.63 5.19 5.72
C ILE A 53 -16.90 5.95 4.60
N MET A 54 -15.84 5.37 4.03
CA MET A 54 -15.02 6.05 3.02
C MET A 54 -15.48 5.81 1.59
N ILE A 55 -16.32 4.80 1.36
CA ILE A 55 -16.74 4.41 0.01
C ILE A 55 -18.18 4.88 -0.20
N SER A 56 -18.37 5.95 -0.98
CA SER A 56 -19.70 6.48 -1.28
C SER A 56 -20.55 5.54 -2.14
N SER A 57 -19.91 4.64 -2.91
CA SER A 57 -20.58 3.65 -3.76
C SER A 57 -19.75 2.36 -3.80
N PRO A 58 -20.00 1.42 -2.88
CA PRO A 58 -19.23 0.17 -2.81
C PRO A 58 -19.54 -0.73 -4.02
N PRO A 59 -18.59 -1.59 -4.43
CA PRO A 59 -18.84 -2.65 -5.39
C PRO A 59 -20.06 -3.49 -4.98
N ILE A 60 -20.92 -3.83 -5.95
CA ILE A 60 -22.02 -4.77 -5.74
C ILE A 60 -21.41 -6.17 -5.66
N CYS A 61 -21.42 -6.77 -4.46
CA CYS A 61 -20.92 -8.11 -4.19
C CYS A 61 -22.03 -8.97 -3.56
N ALA A 62 -21.92 -10.31 -3.66
CA ALA A 62 -22.92 -11.22 -3.13
C ALA A 62 -22.81 -11.39 -1.60
N SER A 63 -21.66 -11.06 -1.01
CA SER A 63 -21.43 -11.09 0.44
C SER A 63 -20.46 -10.00 0.91
N LYS A 64 -20.43 -9.73 2.22
CA LYS A 64 -19.45 -8.80 2.82
C LYS A 64 -18.02 -9.35 2.73
N LYS A 65 -17.86 -10.67 2.76
CA LYS A 65 -16.57 -11.32 2.51
C LYS A 65 -16.04 -11.03 1.12
N GLU A 66 -16.89 -11.17 0.10
CA GLU A 66 -16.52 -10.83 -1.28
C GLU A 66 -16.20 -9.34 -1.43
N LEU A 67 -16.97 -8.46 -0.79
CA LEU A 67 -16.69 -7.03 -0.78
C LEU A 67 -15.31 -6.75 -0.17
N PHE A 68 -14.99 -7.36 0.98
CA PHE A 68 -13.66 -7.25 1.59
C PHE A 68 -12.55 -7.70 0.63
N LEU A 69 -12.68 -8.89 0.04
CA LEU A 69 -11.69 -9.41 -0.91
C LEU A 69 -11.54 -8.52 -2.14
N SER A 70 -12.63 -7.95 -2.64
CA SER A 70 -12.61 -6.98 -3.75
C SER A 70 -11.81 -5.73 -3.37
N LEU A 71 -12.02 -5.19 -2.15
CA LEU A 71 -11.30 -4.03 -1.63
C LEU A 71 -9.82 -4.33 -1.33
N SER A 72 -9.48 -5.58 -1.01
CA SER A 72 -8.09 -5.99 -0.82
C SER A 72 -7.33 -6.25 -2.13
N HIS A 73 -8.03 -6.65 -3.19
CA HIS A 73 -7.41 -6.93 -4.48
C HIS A 73 -7.37 -5.72 -5.42
N SER A 74 -8.28 -4.76 -5.26
CA SER A 74 -8.43 -3.64 -6.17
C SER A 74 -8.55 -2.30 -5.45
N HIS A 75 -7.90 -1.28 -6.00
CA HIS A 75 -8.01 0.08 -5.48
C HIS A 75 -9.26 0.77 -6.03
N ILE A 76 -10.02 1.40 -5.14
CA ILE A 76 -11.11 2.31 -5.48
C ILE A 76 -10.55 3.73 -5.56
N LEU A 77 -10.98 4.50 -6.55
CA LEU A 77 -10.61 5.91 -6.65
C LEU A 77 -11.51 6.76 -5.75
N LEU A 78 -10.87 7.62 -4.96
CA LEU A 78 -11.51 8.63 -4.12
C LEU A 78 -11.16 10.04 -4.65
N ASP A 79 -11.94 11.04 -4.24
CA ASP A 79 -11.70 12.47 -4.53
C ASP A 79 -11.42 12.75 -6.02
N GLY A 80 -12.21 12.18 -6.92
CA GLY A 80 -12.04 12.37 -8.36
C GLY A 80 -10.75 11.76 -8.93
N GLY A 81 -10.17 10.76 -8.26
CA GLY A 81 -8.95 10.07 -8.69
C GLY A 81 -7.66 10.66 -8.10
N LYS A 82 -7.76 11.55 -7.12
CA LYS A 82 -6.60 12.10 -6.40
C LYS A 82 -6.03 11.14 -5.37
N LEU A 83 -6.87 10.25 -4.87
CA LEU A 83 -6.51 9.22 -3.92
C LEU A 83 -7.03 7.87 -4.42
N SER A 84 -6.33 6.81 -4.08
CA SER A 84 -6.86 5.46 -4.25
C SER A 84 -6.83 4.71 -2.92
N PHE A 85 -7.87 3.94 -2.65
CA PHE A 85 -8.10 3.24 -1.39
C PHE A 85 -8.20 1.74 -1.61
N SER A 86 -7.60 0.96 -0.72
CA SER A 86 -7.75 -0.50 -0.62
C SER A 86 -7.63 -0.94 0.84
N LEU A 87 -7.89 -2.22 1.11
CA LEU A 87 -7.68 -2.81 2.44
C LEU A 87 -6.47 -3.74 2.42
N ASP A 88 -5.63 -3.67 3.44
CA ASP A 88 -4.63 -4.71 3.66
C ASP A 88 -5.35 -6.06 3.85
N ARG A 89 -4.91 -7.04 3.08
CA ARG A 89 -5.56 -8.36 3.04
C ARG A 89 -5.48 -9.09 4.39
N TRP A 90 -4.45 -8.80 5.19
CA TRP A 90 -4.14 -9.56 6.39
C TRP A 90 -4.74 -8.93 7.63
N SER A 91 -4.51 -7.63 7.83
CA SER A 91 -5.01 -6.91 8.99
C SER A 91 -6.39 -6.30 8.77
N GLY A 92 -6.79 -6.03 7.52
CA GLY A 92 -7.97 -5.24 7.21
C GLY A 92 -7.79 -3.74 7.42
N ASP A 93 -6.56 -3.29 7.66
CA ASP A 93 -6.27 -1.87 7.81
C ASP A 93 -6.30 -1.14 6.47
N LYS A 94 -6.49 0.17 6.53
CA LYS A 94 -6.67 1.02 5.36
C LYS A 94 -5.34 1.24 4.64
N CYS A 95 -5.32 1.04 3.33
CA CYS A 95 -4.23 1.40 2.44
C CYS A 95 -4.65 2.58 1.58
N PHE A 96 -3.75 3.54 1.38
CA PHE A 96 -3.98 4.67 0.49
C PHE A 96 -2.81 4.91 -0.44
N MET A 97 -3.10 5.36 -1.66
CA MET A 97 -2.09 5.93 -2.54
C MET A 97 -2.50 7.34 -2.94
N VAL A 98 -1.57 8.27 -2.78
CA VAL A 98 -1.66 9.64 -3.29
C VAL A 98 -1.27 9.64 -4.75
N ALA A 99 -2.21 10.05 -5.60
CA ALA A 99 -2.01 10.07 -7.04
C ALA A 99 -0.97 11.11 -7.44
N PRO A 100 -0.27 10.94 -8.58
CA PRO A 100 0.75 11.88 -9.03
C PRO A 100 0.28 13.33 -9.11
N LYS A 101 -0.98 13.56 -9.49
CA LYS A 101 -1.60 14.90 -9.56
C LYS A 101 -1.79 15.59 -8.20
N GLU A 102 -1.81 14.83 -7.12
CA GLU A 102 -1.95 15.35 -5.75
C GLU A 102 -0.59 15.33 -5.01
N LEU A 103 0.48 14.87 -5.67
CA LEU A 103 1.84 14.99 -5.14
C LEU A 103 2.38 16.40 -5.35
N SER A 104 3.16 16.88 -4.40
CA SER A 104 4.03 18.04 -4.62
C SER A 104 5.33 17.56 -5.22
N ILE A 105 5.53 17.87 -6.50
CA ILE A 105 6.72 17.50 -7.27
C ILE A 105 7.44 18.77 -7.71
N ALA A 106 8.71 18.90 -7.35
CA ALA A 106 9.49 20.07 -7.73
C ALA A 106 9.63 20.20 -9.25
N GLY A 107 9.25 21.37 -9.78
CA GLY A 107 9.34 21.69 -11.19
C GLY A 107 8.26 21.05 -12.06
N ILE A 108 7.21 20.44 -11.48
CA ILE A 108 6.16 19.73 -12.23
C ILE A 108 5.45 20.58 -13.29
N ASP A 109 5.39 21.90 -13.07
CA ASP A 109 4.79 22.87 -14.00
C ASP A 109 5.72 23.22 -15.18
N ASN A 110 6.98 22.77 -15.15
CA ASN A 110 7.93 23.01 -16.23
C ASN A 110 7.88 21.88 -17.27
N PRO A 111 7.33 22.11 -18.48
CA PRO A 111 7.18 21.09 -19.51
C PRO A 111 8.51 20.62 -20.12
N ARG A 112 9.62 21.33 -19.84
CA ARG A 112 10.98 20.88 -20.18
C ARG A 112 11.48 19.81 -19.20
N GLN A 113 10.98 19.81 -17.97
CA GLN A 113 11.37 18.87 -16.92
C GLN A 113 10.39 17.70 -16.81
N TRP A 114 9.10 17.94 -16.98
CA TRP A 114 8.07 16.93 -16.77
C TRP A 114 7.09 16.83 -17.94
N GLU A 115 6.54 15.63 -18.12
CA GLU A 115 5.44 15.33 -19.03
C GLU A 115 4.32 14.62 -18.30
N TRP A 116 3.08 15.01 -18.57
CA TRP A 116 1.91 14.25 -18.16
C TRP A 116 1.52 13.28 -19.27
N THR A 117 1.36 12.01 -18.94
CA THR A 117 0.89 10.99 -19.88
C THR A 117 -0.29 10.25 -19.29
N ILE A 118 -1.30 10.03 -20.13
CA ILE A 118 -2.37 9.09 -19.81
C ILE A 118 -1.85 7.69 -20.09
N ARG A 119 -1.84 6.81 -19.09
CA ARG A 119 -1.55 5.39 -19.33
C ARG A 119 -2.85 4.59 -19.29
N PRO A 120 -3.41 4.20 -20.45
CA PRO A 120 -4.49 3.24 -20.47
C PRO A 120 -3.97 1.87 -19.98
N ASN A 121 -4.77 1.18 -19.18
CA ASN A 121 -4.62 -0.24 -18.80
C ASN A 121 -3.55 -0.60 -17.75
N SER A 122 -3.69 -0.10 -16.52
CA SER A 122 -3.26 -0.88 -15.34
C SER A 122 -4.48 -1.38 -14.58
N ARG A 123 -4.68 -2.71 -14.52
CA ARG A 123 -5.74 -3.32 -13.68
C ARG A 123 -5.57 -3.03 -12.19
N TYR A 124 -4.37 -2.60 -11.78
CA TYR A 124 -4.00 -2.37 -10.38
C TYR A 124 -4.07 -0.90 -9.97
N TYR A 125 -3.87 0.02 -10.91
CA TYR A 125 -3.89 1.45 -10.68
C TYR A 125 -4.83 2.08 -11.70
N ARG A 126 -6.04 2.42 -11.25
CA ARG A 126 -7.00 3.20 -12.06
C ARG A 126 -6.59 4.67 -12.22
N LEU A 127 -5.47 5.07 -11.63
CA LEU A 127 -4.88 6.40 -11.81
C LEU A 127 -4.48 6.54 -13.28
N SER A 128 -5.24 7.39 -13.98
CA SER A 128 -5.18 7.49 -15.43
C SER A 128 -3.96 8.28 -15.90
N GLU A 129 -3.38 9.12 -15.03
CA GLU A 129 -2.30 10.04 -15.39
C GLU A 129 -1.06 9.84 -14.53
N VAL A 130 0.09 9.79 -15.20
CA VAL A 130 1.41 9.64 -14.59
C VAL A 130 2.31 10.79 -15.03
N ALA A 131 3.25 11.16 -14.16
CA ALA A 131 4.25 12.18 -14.45
C ALA A 131 5.58 11.53 -14.88
N ILE A 132 6.11 11.93 -16.04
CA ILE A 132 7.37 11.44 -16.58
C ILE A 132 8.43 12.53 -16.48
N LEU A 133 9.54 12.24 -15.82
CA LEU A 133 10.69 13.13 -15.74
C LEU A 133 11.47 13.09 -17.06
N LYS A 134 11.47 14.20 -17.82
CA LYS A 134 12.29 14.36 -19.04
C LYS A 134 13.75 14.60 -18.69
N SER A 135 14.02 15.62 -17.87
CA SER A 135 15.36 15.96 -17.42
C SER A 135 15.28 16.97 -16.27
N ALA A 136 15.95 16.69 -15.16
CA ALA A 136 16.16 17.66 -14.08
C ALA A 136 17.51 17.45 -13.40
N ARG A 137 17.98 18.46 -12.66
CA ARG A 137 19.18 18.34 -11.81
C ARG A 137 18.85 17.91 -10.39
N TRP A 138 17.68 18.28 -9.89
CA TRP A 138 17.19 17.85 -8.59
C TRP A 138 15.88 17.08 -8.73
N LEU A 139 15.55 16.32 -7.69
CA LEU A 139 14.28 15.63 -7.54
C LEU A 139 13.75 15.90 -6.13
N ASP A 140 12.48 16.26 -5.99
CA ASP A 140 11.79 16.37 -4.71
C ASP A 140 10.33 15.99 -4.94
N ILE A 141 9.93 14.84 -4.42
CA ILE A 141 8.58 14.27 -4.56
C ILE A 141 8.03 14.10 -3.16
N ARG A 142 6.88 14.71 -2.89
CA ARG A 142 6.22 14.70 -1.58
C ARG A 142 4.77 14.28 -1.72
N GLY A 143 4.32 13.43 -0.81
CA GLY A 143 2.93 13.00 -0.70
C GLY A 143 2.48 13.19 0.74
N LYS A 144 1.25 13.70 0.92
CA LYS A 144 0.67 13.93 2.23
C LYS A 144 -0.63 13.18 2.38
N ILE A 145 -0.89 12.67 3.57
CA ILE A 145 -2.16 12.08 3.94
C ILE A 145 -2.55 12.52 5.35
N ARG A 146 -3.85 12.73 5.57
CA ARG A 146 -4.38 13.05 6.91
C ARG A 146 -4.36 11.80 7.78
N THR A 147 -3.92 11.93 9.04
CA THR A 147 -3.84 10.80 9.98
C THR A 147 -5.20 10.18 10.28
N ILE A 148 -6.25 11.00 10.29
CA ILE A 148 -7.63 10.54 10.51
C ILE A 148 -8.16 9.61 9.40
N MET A 149 -7.51 9.59 8.23
CA MET A 149 -7.87 8.67 7.14
C MET A 149 -7.30 7.28 7.37
N LEU A 150 -6.16 7.20 8.06
CA LEU A 150 -5.45 5.95 8.34
C LEU A 150 -6.11 5.19 9.51
N SER A 151 -5.94 3.86 9.52
CA SER A 151 -6.31 3.05 10.70
C SER A 151 -5.54 3.50 11.95
N PRO A 152 -6.20 3.68 13.11
CA PRO A 152 -5.54 3.98 14.37
C PRO A 152 -4.78 2.74 14.89
N GLU A 153 -3.82 2.98 15.77
CA GLU A 153 -2.97 1.95 16.40
C GLU A 153 -2.20 1.05 15.40
N THR A 154 -1.89 1.58 14.23
CA THR A 154 -1.25 0.82 13.14
C THR A 154 0.13 1.37 12.83
N HIS A 155 1.10 0.46 12.65
CA HIS A 155 2.40 0.80 12.08
C HIS A 155 2.28 0.87 10.56
N TYR A 156 2.59 2.01 9.98
CA TYR A 156 2.57 2.26 8.54
C TYR A 156 3.98 2.37 7.98
N ALA A 157 4.09 2.07 6.69
CA ALA A 157 5.21 2.46 5.86
C ALA A 157 4.71 3.21 4.62
N ALA A 158 5.50 4.21 4.20
CA ALA A 158 5.26 4.93 2.96
C ALA A 158 6.20 4.42 1.86
N TYR A 159 5.71 4.34 0.62
CA TYR A 159 6.46 3.85 -0.53
C TYR A 159 6.27 4.78 -1.72
N LEU A 160 7.36 5.18 -2.38
CA LEU A 160 7.27 5.78 -3.71
C LEU A 160 7.09 4.64 -4.72
N VAL A 161 6.02 4.70 -5.52
CA VAL A 161 5.73 3.73 -6.58
C VAL A 161 6.01 4.38 -7.94
N PHE A 162 6.87 3.76 -8.74
CA PHE A 162 7.37 4.34 -9.99
C PHE A 162 7.78 3.28 -11.01
N LYS A 163 8.03 3.71 -12.25
CA LYS A 163 8.70 2.94 -13.30
C LYS A 163 9.89 3.74 -13.83
N LEU A 164 10.80 3.04 -14.50
CA LEU A 164 11.89 3.64 -15.26
C LEU A 164 11.71 3.29 -16.73
N VAL A 165 11.88 4.28 -17.62
CA VAL A 165 12.06 4.00 -19.06
C VAL A 165 13.41 3.32 -19.31
N ASN A 166 13.57 2.71 -20.48
CA ASN A 166 14.75 1.89 -20.79
C ASN A 166 16.07 2.69 -20.75
N ASP A 167 16.03 3.96 -21.11
CA ASP A 167 17.14 4.91 -21.19
C ASP A 167 17.22 5.84 -19.96
N ALA A 168 16.50 5.53 -18.88
CA ALA A 168 16.55 6.30 -17.64
C ALA A 168 17.98 6.35 -17.08
N TYR A 169 18.39 7.52 -16.60
CA TYR A 169 19.71 7.73 -16.01
C TYR A 169 19.67 8.69 -14.82
N GLY A 170 20.75 8.73 -14.05
CA GLY A 170 20.94 9.68 -12.94
C GLY A 170 20.17 9.35 -11.66
N ILE A 171 19.24 8.38 -11.68
CA ILE A 171 18.40 8.01 -10.53
C ILE A 171 18.92 6.70 -9.92
N LYS A 172 19.83 6.82 -8.94
CA LYS A 172 20.43 5.64 -8.26
C LYS A 172 20.31 5.70 -6.74
N LEU A 173 20.42 6.89 -6.18
CA LEU A 173 20.49 7.10 -4.73
C LEU A 173 19.65 8.31 -4.38
N LEU A 174 18.64 8.11 -3.55
CA LEU A 174 17.73 9.15 -3.08
C LEU A 174 17.84 9.25 -1.55
N ASN A 175 17.45 10.39 -1.00
CA ASN A 175 17.21 10.57 0.42
C ASN A 175 15.71 10.45 0.66
N ALA A 176 15.30 9.70 1.67
CA ALA A 176 13.89 9.50 1.97
C ALA A 176 13.60 9.72 3.46
N VAL A 177 12.42 10.29 3.73
CA VAL A 177 11.96 10.56 5.09
C VAL A 177 10.43 10.54 5.14
N VAL A 178 9.91 10.14 6.30
CA VAL A 178 8.52 10.40 6.70
C VAL A 178 8.52 11.27 7.95
N ARG A 179 7.60 12.23 8.02
CA ARG A 179 7.40 13.08 9.18
C ARG A 179 5.92 13.38 9.41
N PHE A 180 5.58 13.70 10.65
CA PHE A 180 4.30 14.34 10.95
C PHE A 180 4.47 15.85 10.82
N VAL A 181 3.65 16.48 9.97
CA VAL A 181 3.81 17.88 9.58
C VAL A 181 3.73 18.84 10.77
N ASN A 182 2.90 18.52 11.77
CA ASN A 182 2.66 19.35 12.95
C ASN A 182 3.66 19.13 14.08
N HIS A 183 4.41 18.02 14.07
CA HIS A 183 5.32 17.65 15.15
C HIS A 183 6.80 17.85 14.81
N GLU A 184 7.11 18.00 13.53
CA GLU A 184 8.49 18.09 13.09
C GLU A 184 8.66 19.06 11.91
N SER A 185 9.63 19.97 12.04
CA SER A 185 10.01 20.89 10.98
C SER A 185 10.69 20.18 9.82
N GLU A 186 10.64 20.79 8.63
CA GLU A 186 11.31 20.23 7.45
C GLU A 186 12.84 20.11 7.64
N SER A 187 13.47 21.08 8.31
CA SER A 187 14.92 21.08 8.56
C SER A 187 15.36 19.88 9.40
N GLU A 188 14.60 19.55 10.45
CA GLU A 188 14.90 18.40 11.31
C GLU A 188 14.67 17.08 10.57
N ALA A 189 13.60 16.97 9.79
CA ALA A 189 13.32 15.76 9.02
C ALA A 189 14.41 15.49 7.98
N VAL A 190 14.90 16.51 7.28
CA VAL A 190 15.95 16.36 6.27
C VAL A 190 17.25 15.82 6.87
N LYS A 191 17.63 16.25 8.09
CA LYS A 191 18.83 15.74 8.78
C LYS A 191 18.77 14.25 9.10
N ARG A 192 17.57 13.70 9.27
CA ARG A 192 17.33 12.27 9.56
C ARG A 192 17.00 11.46 8.30
N ALA A 193 17.02 12.08 7.13
CA ALA A 193 16.68 11.39 5.89
C ALA A 193 17.66 10.24 5.64
N THR A 194 17.11 9.10 5.22
CA THR A 194 17.88 7.88 5.00
C THR A 194 18.16 7.71 3.53
N ASN A 195 19.30 7.10 3.21
CA ASN A 195 19.63 6.76 1.84
C ASN A 195 18.86 5.54 1.36
N VAL A 196 18.19 5.68 0.23
CA VAL A 196 17.46 4.61 -0.45
C VAL A 196 18.02 4.43 -1.86
N TYR A 197 18.12 3.18 -2.30
CA TYR A 197 18.87 2.79 -3.48
C TYR A 197 17.94 2.22 -4.55
N ILE A 198 18.12 2.68 -5.78
CA ILE A 198 17.44 2.14 -6.95
C ILE A 198 18.49 1.36 -7.74
N PRO A 199 18.46 0.01 -7.70
CA PRO A 199 19.44 -0.80 -8.40
C PRO A 199 19.35 -0.53 -9.91
N SER A 200 20.51 -0.51 -10.58
CA SER A 200 20.55 -0.37 -12.04
C SER A 200 19.73 -1.49 -12.68
N THR A 201 18.90 -1.15 -13.67
CA THR A 201 17.93 -2.01 -14.38
C THR A 201 18.52 -3.20 -15.14
N SER A 202 19.84 -3.45 -15.03
CA SER A 202 20.46 -4.71 -15.44
C SER A 202 19.73 -5.85 -14.73
N ARG A 203 19.03 -6.69 -15.51
CA ARG A 203 18.02 -7.71 -15.13
C ARG A 203 18.50 -8.83 -14.17
N LEU A 204 19.59 -8.62 -13.42
CA LEU A 204 20.26 -9.60 -12.58
C LEU A 204 20.16 -9.32 -11.07
N PHE A 205 19.64 -8.16 -10.63
CA PHE A 205 19.72 -7.78 -9.21
C PHE A 205 18.44 -7.94 -8.36
N PHE A 206 17.30 -8.34 -8.94
CA PHE A 206 16.02 -8.41 -8.22
C PHE A 206 15.58 -9.82 -7.80
N LYS A 207 16.41 -10.86 -7.98
CA LYS A 207 16.08 -12.22 -7.50
C LYS A 207 16.74 -12.52 -6.16
N ASN A 208 15.90 -12.68 -5.14
CA ASN A 208 16.12 -13.38 -3.87
C ASN A 208 17.44 -13.11 -3.14
N LYS A 209 17.57 -11.95 -2.50
CA LYS A 209 18.54 -11.77 -1.41
C LYS A 209 17.94 -11.00 -0.24
N THR A 210 17.82 -11.68 0.89
CA THR A 210 17.52 -11.12 2.21
C THR A 210 18.82 -10.74 2.90
N GLY A 211 18.96 -9.49 3.32
CA GLY A 211 20.10 -8.99 4.10
C GLY A 211 19.99 -7.48 4.34
N PRO A 212 20.70 -6.92 5.34
CA PRO A 212 20.58 -5.51 5.73
C PRO A 212 20.96 -4.52 4.61
N LEU A 213 21.75 -4.95 3.63
CA LEU A 213 22.09 -4.17 2.42
C LEU A 213 20.91 -3.99 1.44
N TYR A 214 19.79 -4.70 1.62
CA TYR A 214 18.64 -4.69 0.70
C TYR A 214 17.38 -4.08 1.32
N GLU A 215 17.38 -3.71 2.60
CA GLU A 215 16.19 -3.14 3.26
C GLU A 215 15.80 -1.77 2.69
N ASN A 216 16.79 -0.99 2.24
CA ASN A 216 16.59 0.32 1.62
C ASN A 216 16.66 0.29 0.08
N CYS A 217 16.53 -0.90 -0.53
CA CYS A 217 16.57 -1.05 -1.98
C CYS A 217 15.17 -1.10 -2.57
N ALA A 218 15.02 -0.53 -3.77
CA ALA A 218 13.81 -0.64 -4.54
C ALA A 218 13.47 -2.12 -4.86
N GLN A 219 12.18 -2.44 -4.92
CA GLN A 219 11.66 -3.78 -5.18
C GLN A 219 10.66 -3.76 -6.33
N ILE A 220 10.63 -4.82 -7.13
CA ILE A 220 9.65 -4.99 -8.20
C ILE A 220 8.39 -5.61 -7.61
N ARG A 221 7.25 -4.95 -7.83
CA ARG A 221 5.92 -5.41 -7.47
C ARG A 221 5.40 -6.44 -8.47
N VAL A 222 4.39 -7.21 -8.05
CA VAL A 222 3.71 -8.20 -8.90
C VAL A 222 3.05 -7.59 -10.15
N ASP A 223 2.68 -6.30 -10.08
CA ASP A 223 2.11 -5.52 -11.19
C ASP A 223 3.17 -4.93 -12.15
N GLY A 224 4.45 -5.22 -11.89
CA GLY A 224 5.60 -4.73 -12.66
C GLY A 224 5.99 -3.28 -12.39
N TRP A 225 5.35 -2.59 -11.44
CA TRP A 225 5.87 -1.34 -10.90
C TRP A 225 7.05 -1.58 -9.96
N ILE A 226 7.84 -0.55 -9.73
CA ILE A 226 8.92 -0.54 -8.75
C ILE A 226 8.44 0.27 -7.55
N GLU A 227 8.73 -0.21 -6.35
CA GLU A 227 8.49 0.54 -5.11
C GLU A 227 9.77 0.70 -4.31
N ILE A 228 9.88 1.80 -3.58
CA ILE A 228 10.97 2.03 -2.62
C ILE A 228 10.40 2.62 -1.33
N GLN A 229 10.79 2.06 -0.19
CA GLN A 229 10.31 2.52 1.12
C GLN A 229 10.90 3.90 1.43
N LEU A 230 10.04 4.83 1.83
CA LEU A 230 10.42 6.19 2.19
C LEU A 230 10.58 6.41 3.70
N GLY A 231 9.94 5.55 4.49
CA GLY A 231 10.01 5.58 5.95
C GLY A 231 8.86 4.81 6.59
N LYS A 232 8.96 4.64 7.91
CA LYS A 232 8.00 3.96 8.77
C LYS A 232 7.49 4.95 9.82
N PHE A 233 6.24 4.83 10.24
CA PHE A 233 5.65 5.65 11.29
C PHE A 233 4.52 4.89 12.00
N TYR A 234 4.20 5.27 13.24
CA TYR A 234 3.07 4.69 13.97
C TYR A 234 1.93 5.70 14.03
N ASN A 235 0.74 5.31 13.56
CA ASN A 235 -0.46 6.13 13.68
C ASN A 235 -1.19 5.75 14.97
N LYS A 236 -1.10 6.57 16.03
CA LYS A 236 -1.81 6.31 17.29
C LYS A 236 -3.33 6.44 17.15
N GLY A 237 -3.79 7.22 16.16
CA GLY A 237 -5.20 7.58 16.00
C GLY A 237 -5.49 8.97 16.58
N GLY A 238 -6.51 9.63 16.01
CA GLY A 238 -6.81 11.04 16.29
C GLY A 238 -6.35 11.98 15.17
N ASP A 239 -6.51 13.28 15.40
CA ASP A 239 -6.15 14.33 14.44
C ASP A 239 -4.78 14.94 14.77
N ASP A 240 -3.72 14.17 14.46
CA ASP A 240 -2.33 14.64 14.49
C ASP A 240 -1.98 15.42 13.18
N GLY A 241 -2.99 15.82 12.40
CA GLY A 241 -2.85 16.53 11.15
C GLY A 241 -2.46 15.62 9.98
N GLN A 242 -1.31 15.89 9.36
CA GLN A 242 -0.86 15.20 8.15
C GLN A 242 0.49 14.51 8.35
N VAL A 243 0.63 13.34 7.75
CA VAL A 243 1.91 12.67 7.53
C VAL A 243 2.40 13.01 6.14
N GLU A 244 3.65 13.47 6.04
CA GLU A 244 4.34 13.71 4.77
C GLU A 244 5.40 12.63 4.57
N ALA A 245 5.34 11.97 3.42
CA ALA A 245 6.41 11.12 2.91
C ALA A 245 7.13 11.86 1.77
N ARG A 246 8.46 11.88 1.82
CA ARG A 246 9.30 12.64 0.91
C ARG A 246 10.44 11.79 0.38
N SER A 247 10.67 11.90 -0.92
CA SER A 247 11.82 11.36 -1.62
C SER A 247 12.54 12.51 -2.34
N MET A 248 13.83 12.67 -2.10
CA MET A 248 14.58 13.81 -2.61
C MET A 248 16.01 13.46 -3.05
N GLU A 249 16.48 14.13 -4.09
CA GLU A 249 17.90 14.24 -4.41
C GLU A 249 18.17 15.67 -4.90
N ILE A 250 18.59 16.52 -3.98
CA ILE A 250 18.76 17.96 -4.21
C ILE A 250 20.22 18.41 -4.15
N GLU A 251 21.13 17.55 -3.70
CA GLU A 251 22.52 17.92 -3.40
C GLU A 251 23.49 17.56 -4.53
N ARG A 252 23.32 16.40 -5.18
CA ARG A 252 24.30 15.90 -6.16
C ARG A 252 24.18 16.58 -7.52
N LEU A 253 23.01 17.16 -7.80
CA LEU A 253 22.71 18.00 -8.97
C LEU A 253 23.10 17.40 -10.33
N ARG A 254 23.21 16.07 -10.43
CA ARG A 254 23.46 15.37 -11.68
C ARG A 254 22.17 15.28 -12.48
N ASP A 255 22.29 15.42 -13.80
CA ASP A 255 21.15 15.25 -14.69
C ASP A 255 20.55 13.85 -14.52
N LYS A 256 19.22 13.82 -14.49
CA LYS A 256 18.41 12.63 -14.25
C LYS A 256 17.16 12.69 -15.12
N SER A 257 16.77 11.54 -15.65
CA SER A 257 15.64 11.40 -16.57
C SER A 257 14.98 10.05 -16.42
N GLY A 258 13.80 9.93 -17.01
CA GLY A 258 13.17 8.65 -17.26
C GLY A 258 12.38 8.05 -16.10
N LEU A 259 12.17 8.82 -15.03
CA LEU A 259 11.28 8.45 -13.92
C LEU A 259 9.83 8.59 -14.34
N ILE A 260 9.03 7.54 -14.15
CA ILE A 260 7.57 7.58 -14.30
C ILE A 260 6.98 7.45 -12.90
N VAL A 261 6.41 8.52 -12.36
CA VAL A 261 5.83 8.54 -11.02
C VAL A 261 4.40 7.99 -11.05
N GLY A 262 4.16 6.92 -10.28
CA GLY A 262 2.85 6.29 -10.12
C GLY A 262 2.08 6.77 -8.90
N GLY A 263 2.79 7.21 -7.85
CA GLY A 263 2.19 7.75 -6.63
C GLY A 263 3.04 7.51 -5.40
N ILE A 264 2.53 7.92 -4.23
CA ILE A 264 3.07 7.53 -2.92
C ILE A 264 2.02 6.72 -2.17
N GLU A 265 2.36 5.50 -1.82
CA GLU A 265 1.48 4.54 -1.13
C GLU A 265 1.79 4.51 0.37
N PHE A 266 0.77 4.66 1.20
CA PHE A 266 0.77 4.48 2.64
C PHE A 266 0.02 3.19 2.95
N ARG A 267 0.76 2.18 3.43
CA ARG A 267 0.16 0.88 3.77
C ARG A 267 0.65 0.39 5.14
N PRO A 268 -0.16 -0.40 5.84
CA PRO A 268 0.26 -1.07 7.07
C PRO A 268 1.54 -1.85 6.83
N GLN A 269 2.48 -1.73 7.76
CA GLN A 269 3.62 -2.62 7.78
C GLN A 269 3.09 -3.98 8.22
N SER A 270 3.12 -4.96 7.31
CA SER A 270 2.88 -6.34 7.70
C SER A 270 3.84 -6.66 8.83
N SER A 271 3.30 -6.95 10.03
CA SER A 271 4.10 -7.55 11.09
C SER A 271 4.73 -8.78 10.46
N SER A 272 6.07 -8.82 10.49
CA SER A 272 6.88 -9.89 9.93
C SER A 272 6.62 -11.17 10.72
N ILE A 273 5.46 -11.77 10.50
CA ILE A 273 5.23 -13.18 10.76
C ILE A 273 5.30 -13.79 9.37
N SER A 274 6.52 -14.17 8.99
CA SER A 274 6.80 -14.99 7.83
C SER A 274 6.15 -16.36 8.03
N TRP A 275 4.85 -16.45 7.81
CA TRP A 275 4.27 -17.70 7.36
C TRP A 275 4.22 -17.61 5.84
N SER A 276 5.04 -18.44 5.20
CA SER A 276 4.82 -18.88 3.83
C SER A 276 3.48 -19.62 3.77
N LEU A 277 2.38 -18.89 3.81
CA LEU A 277 1.06 -19.44 3.54
C LEU A 277 0.84 -19.42 2.02
N PRO A 278 0.47 -20.55 1.43
CA PRO A 278 0.17 -20.61 0.00
C PRO A 278 -0.95 -19.61 -0.36
N SER A 279 -0.81 -19.00 -1.53
CA SER A 279 -1.82 -18.21 -2.22
C SER A 279 -3.21 -18.87 -2.26
N ASP A 280 -3.21 -20.20 -2.13
CA ASP A 280 -4.30 -21.16 -2.32
C ASP A 280 -5.35 -21.17 -1.20
N LEU A 281 -5.10 -20.54 -0.04
CA LEU A 281 -6.02 -20.60 1.11
C LEU A 281 -7.36 -19.91 0.87
N PHE A 282 -7.44 -19.05 -0.14
CA PHE A 282 -8.67 -18.32 -0.49
C PHE A 282 -9.31 -18.79 -1.81
N THR A 283 -8.72 -19.77 -2.51
CA THR A 283 -9.11 -20.11 -3.89
C THR A 283 -9.59 -21.55 -4.10
N LYS A 284 -9.53 -22.44 -3.09
CA LYS A 284 -9.99 -23.83 -3.29
C LYS A 284 -11.49 -23.99 -3.07
N GLU A 285 -12.28 -23.61 -4.07
CA GLU A 285 -13.43 -24.43 -4.46
C GLU A 285 -12.90 -25.75 -5.03
N ARG A 286 -12.75 -26.75 -4.17
CA ARG A 286 -12.55 -28.12 -4.64
C ARG A 286 -13.91 -28.63 -5.10
N LEU A 287 -14.13 -28.59 -6.42
CA LEU A 287 -15.12 -29.43 -7.09
C LEU A 287 -14.88 -30.88 -6.65
N ILE A 288 -15.72 -31.38 -5.75
CA ILE A 288 -15.90 -32.81 -5.57
C ILE A 288 -16.86 -33.21 -6.69
N ARG A 289 -16.31 -33.73 -7.79
CA ARG A 289 -17.08 -34.55 -8.71
C ARG A 289 -17.11 -35.97 -8.13
N ASN A 290 -18.32 -36.56 -8.16
CA ASN A 290 -18.64 -37.93 -7.80
C ASN A 290 -17.67 -38.96 -8.38
#